data_AF-A0A9Y2EZK1-F1
#
_entry.id   AF-A0A9Y2EZK1-F1
#
_cell.length_a   1.000
_cell.length_b   1.000
_cell.length_c   1.000
_cell.angle_alpha   90.00
_cell.angle_beta   90.00
_cell.angle_gamma   90.00
#
_symmetry.space_group_name_H-M   'P 1'
#
loop_
_entity.id
_entity.type
_entity.pdbx_description
1 polymer ?
#
loop_
_entity_poly.entity_id
_entity_poly.type
_entity_poly.pdbx_seq_one_letter_code
_entity_poly.pdbx_strand_id
1 'polypeptide(L)'
;MKPLLKRPCNECPWRRNHPAGWLGGYRPEDFTSQVQFDGPPLQCHKTIPGDGTDARSMCAGALIFMRNSCKAANHPDYGDALDTIAADTETVFQWSGEFLDHHNNPEKWIEHVRARMARRA
;
A
#
# COMPACT_ATOMS: atom_id res chain seq x y z
N MET A 1 -9.80 -4.59 -13.42
CA MET A 1 -10.23 -3.31 -12.76
C MET A 1 -9.10 -2.30 -12.90
N LYS A 2 -9.33 -0.98 -13.02
CA LYS A 2 -8.24 0.02 -13.14
C LYS A 2 -8.11 0.84 -11.84
N PRO A 3 -6.92 1.36 -11.50
CA PRO A 3 -6.78 2.28 -10.38
C PRO A 3 -7.37 3.66 -10.76
N LEU A 4 -8.29 4.17 -9.95
CA LEU A 4 -8.85 5.52 -10.08
C LEU A 4 -7.81 6.56 -9.62
N LEU A 5 -7.11 6.25 -8.53
CA LEU A 5 -6.03 7.06 -8.00
C LEU A 5 -4.71 6.72 -8.71
N LYS A 6 -3.87 7.73 -8.94
CA LYS A 6 -2.51 7.56 -9.51
C LYS A 6 -1.39 7.64 -8.48
N ARG A 7 -1.75 7.92 -7.23
CA ARG A 7 -0.88 8.03 -6.05
C ARG A 7 -1.50 7.23 -4.91
N PRO A 8 -0.72 6.77 -3.92
CA PRO A 8 -1.29 6.11 -2.76
C PRO A 8 -2.29 7.06 -2.08
N CYS A 9 -3.44 6.54 -1.66
CA CYS A 9 -4.38 7.35 -0.89
C CYS A 9 -3.78 7.74 0.48
N ASN A 10 -4.36 8.74 1.15
CA ASN A 10 -3.86 9.23 2.43
C ASN A 10 -3.78 8.16 3.53
N GLU A 11 -4.63 7.14 3.47
CA GLU A 11 -4.68 6.01 4.42
C GLU A 11 -4.05 4.73 3.84
N CYS A 12 -3.23 4.84 2.80
CA CYS A 12 -2.69 3.66 2.12
C CYS A 12 -1.59 2.98 2.97
N PRO A 13 -1.70 1.67 3.26
CA PRO A 13 -0.71 0.96 4.08
C PRO A 13 0.66 0.85 3.43
N TRP A 14 0.73 0.98 2.11
CA TRP A 14 1.97 0.95 1.33
C TRP A 14 2.80 2.24 1.44
N ARG A 15 2.28 3.30 2.09
CA ARG A 15 3.03 4.56 2.27
C ARG A 15 4.08 4.40 3.36
N ARG A 16 5.28 4.94 3.10
CA ARG A 16 6.37 4.99 4.09
C ARG A 16 6.02 5.75 5.37
N ASN A 17 5.05 6.66 5.30
CA ASN A 17 4.59 7.46 6.43
C ASN A 17 3.23 7.02 6.99
N HIS A 18 2.73 5.85 6.59
CA HIS A 18 1.53 5.27 7.17
C HIS A 18 1.78 4.90 8.65
N PRO A 19 0.81 5.04 9.57
CA PRO A 19 0.96 4.55 10.93
C PRO A 19 1.30 3.05 10.97
N ALA A 20 2.44 2.70 11.55
CA ALA A 20 2.86 1.30 11.67
C ALA A 20 1.84 0.49 12.50
N GLY A 21 1.51 -0.71 12.03
CA GLY A 21 0.60 -1.64 12.72
C GLY A 21 -0.90 -1.34 12.53
N TRP A 22 -1.26 -0.25 11.86
CA TRP A 22 -2.67 0.12 11.65
C TRP A 22 -3.25 -0.46 10.35
N LEU A 23 -3.34 -1.79 10.26
CA LEU A 23 -3.69 -2.49 9.02
C LEU A 23 -5.15 -3.00 8.97
N GLY A 24 -6.04 -2.48 9.82
CA GLY A 24 -7.45 -2.89 9.83
C GLY A 24 -7.68 -4.35 10.25
N GLY A 25 -6.81 -4.89 11.10
CA GLY A 25 -6.89 -6.28 11.59
C GLY A 25 -6.16 -7.31 10.73
N TYR A 26 -5.68 -6.93 9.56
CA TYR A 26 -4.85 -7.79 8.69
C TYR A 26 -3.39 -7.80 9.15
N ARG A 27 -2.70 -8.90 8.85
CA ARG A 27 -1.26 -9.01 9.11
C ARG A 27 -0.46 -8.36 7.98
N PRO A 28 0.71 -7.78 8.26
CA PRO A 28 1.57 -7.22 7.21
C PRO A 28 1.96 -8.26 6.14
N GLU A 29 2.10 -9.52 6.54
CA GLU A 29 2.41 -10.62 5.62
C GLU A 29 1.30 -10.88 4.59
N ASP A 30 0.04 -10.63 4.95
CA ASP A 30 -1.10 -10.85 4.04
C ASP A 30 -1.00 -9.91 2.82
N PHE A 31 -0.66 -8.64 3.06
CA PHE A 31 -0.48 -7.65 2.00
C PHE A 31 0.67 -8.02 1.05
N THR A 32 1.83 -8.34 1.63
CA THR A 32 3.03 -8.64 0.84
C THR A 32 2.88 -9.95 0.08
N SER A 33 2.30 -10.98 0.69
CA SER A 33 2.04 -12.26 0.03
C SER A 33 1.07 -12.13 -1.13
N GLN A 34 -0.03 -11.38 -0.95
CA GLN A 34 -1.01 -11.15 -2.00
C GLN A 34 -0.40 -10.47 -3.24
N VAL A 35 0.53 -9.54 -3.05
CA VAL A 35 1.20 -8.85 -4.16
C VAL A 35 2.33 -9.68 -4.77
N GLN A 36 3.15 -10.33 -3.94
CA GLN A 36 4.33 -11.07 -4.40
C GLN A 36 3.98 -12.38 -5.09
N PHE A 37 2.88 -13.04 -4.70
CA PHE A 37 2.46 -14.34 -5.23
C PHE A 37 1.27 -14.23 -6.19
N ASP A 38 1.13 -13.09 -6.89
CA ASP A 38 0.12 -12.88 -7.92
C ASP A 38 -1.31 -13.21 -7.42
N GLY A 39 -1.64 -12.81 -6.19
CA GLY A 39 -3.00 -12.89 -5.67
C GLY A 39 -3.94 -11.89 -6.35
N PRO A 40 -5.25 -11.94 -6.05
CA PRO A 40 -6.23 -11.01 -6.61
C PRO A 40 -5.84 -9.55 -6.33
N PRO A 41 -6.12 -8.61 -7.25
CA PRO A 41 -5.78 -7.21 -7.05
C PRO A 41 -6.38 -6.63 -5.77
N LEU A 42 -5.53 -6.00 -4.95
CA LEU A 42 -6.00 -5.26 -3.78
C LEU A 42 -6.90 -4.09 -4.21
N GLN A 43 -8.05 -3.98 -3.59
CA GLN A 43 -8.99 -2.89 -3.79
C GLN A 43 -8.60 -1.66 -2.99
N CYS A 44 -8.88 -0.45 -3.50
CA CYS A 44 -8.69 0.77 -2.73
C CYS A 44 -9.92 1.05 -1.85
N HIS A 45 -9.76 0.97 -0.53
CA HIS A 45 -10.83 1.22 0.44
C HIS A 45 -11.40 2.65 0.38
N LYS A 46 -10.62 3.63 -0.09
CA LYS A 46 -11.09 5.01 -0.33
C LYS A 46 -11.96 5.18 -1.58
N THR A 47 -12.11 4.13 -2.37
CA THR A 47 -12.92 4.12 -3.60
C THR A 47 -14.10 3.16 -3.53
N ILE A 48 -14.33 2.57 -2.35
CA ILE A 48 -15.56 1.86 -2.03
C ILE A 48 -16.65 2.92 -1.83
N PRO A 49 -17.75 2.87 -2.60
CA PRO A 49 -18.85 3.78 -2.37
C PRO A 49 -19.56 3.43 -1.05
N GLY A 50 -20.04 4.44 -0.32
CA GLY A 50 -20.72 4.24 0.97
C GLY A 50 -22.12 3.61 0.89
N ASP A 51 -22.53 3.16 -0.30
CA ASP A 51 -23.82 2.53 -0.60
C ASP A 51 -23.79 1.00 -0.45
N GLY A 52 -22.67 0.43 -0.01
CA GLY A 52 -22.49 -1.01 0.17
C GLY A 52 -22.11 -1.77 -1.10
N THR A 53 -21.80 -1.07 -2.20
CA THR A 53 -21.27 -1.69 -3.42
C THR A 53 -19.76 -1.92 -3.35
N ASP A 54 -19.26 -2.86 -4.16
CA ASP A 54 -17.84 -3.24 -4.18
C ASP A 54 -16.92 -2.07 -4.60
N ALA A 55 -15.65 -2.16 -4.20
CA ALA A 55 -14.66 -1.17 -4.60
C ALA A 55 -14.55 -1.09 -6.13
N ARG A 56 -14.60 0.13 -6.64
CA ARG A 56 -14.59 0.36 -8.09
C ARG A 56 -13.18 0.39 -8.68
N SER A 57 -12.13 0.39 -7.85
CA SER A 57 -10.78 0.60 -8.33
C SER A 57 -9.69 -0.15 -7.54
N MET A 58 -8.62 -0.49 -8.25
CA MET A 58 -7.43 -1.10 -7.66
C MET A 58 -6.66 -0.12 -6.78
N CYS A 59 -5.98 -0.66 -5.77
CA CYS A 59 -5.09 0.07 -4.89
C CYS A 59 -3.86 0.58 -5.65
N ALA A 60 -3.81 1.90 -5.86
CA ALA A 60 -2.66 2.55 -6.49
C ALA A 60 -1.35 2.30 -5.72
N GLY A 61 -1.38 2.29 -4.39
CA GLY A 61 -0.18 2.01 -3.59
C GLY A 61 0.37 0.60 -3.78
N ALA A 62 -0.50 -0.40 -3.94
CA ALA A 62 -0.07 -1.77 -4.23
C ALA A 62 0.57 -1.85 -5.63
N LEU A 63 -0.02 -1.20 -6.63
CA LEU A 63 0.54 -1.15 -7.99
C LEU A 63 1.88 -0.40 -8.04
N ILE A 64 2.02 0.70 -7.29
CA ILE A 64 3.29 1.41 -7.16
C ILE A 64 4.32 0.51 -6.49
N PHE A 65 3.97 -0.19 -5.41
CA PHE A 65 4.86 -1.15 -4.75
C PHE A 65 5.33 -2.26 -5.71
N MET A 66 4.42 -2.81 -6.53
CA MET A 66 4.78 -3.76 -7.59
C MET A 66 5.77 -3.14 -8.58
N ARG A 67 5.50 -1.93 -9.06
CA ARG A 67 6.36 -1.26 -10.04
C ARG A 67 7.74 -0.90 -9.45
N ASN A 68 7.78 -0.49 -8.18
CA ASN A 68 9.01 -0.21 -7.44
C ASN A 68 9.88 -1.47 -7.27
N SER A 69 9.25 -2.63 -7.06
CA SER A 69 9.92 -3.94 -6.87
C SER A 69 10.17 -4.72 -8.16
N CYS A 70 9.90 -4.11 -9.33
CA CYS A 70 9.94 -4.78 -10.63
C CYS A 70 9.06 -6.05 -10.70
N LYS A 71 7.99 -6.12 -9.89
CA LYS A 71 7.04 -7.24 -9.87
C LYS A 71 6.06 -7.10 -11.03
N ALA A 72 6.03 -8.10 -11.91
CA ALA A 72 5.01 -8.22 -12.95
C ALA A 72 3.63 -8.54 -12.34
N ALA A 73 2.57 -8.10 -13.00
CA ALA A 73 1.19 -8.31 -12.58
C ALA A 73 0.56 -9.46 -13.38
N ASN A 74 0.84 -10.71 -13.00
CA ASN A 74 0.48 -11.87 -13.81
C ASN A 74 -0.95 -12.38 -13.57
N HIS A 75 -1.60 -11.97 -12.49
CA HIS A 75 -2.98 -12.39 -12.21
C HIS A 75 -3.95 -11.75 -13.22
N PRO A 76 -4.89 -12.53 -13.80
CA PRO A 76 -5.72 -12.09 -14.94
C PRO A 76 -6.49 -10.78 -14.69
N ASP A 77 -6.92 -10.56 -13.44
CA ASP A 77 -7.69 -9.36 -13.08
C ASP A 77 -6.89 -8.05 -13.09
N TYR A 78 -5.55 -8.10 -13.13
CA TYR A 78 -4.70 -6.91 -13.26
C TYR A 78 -4.83 -6.24 -14.63
N GLY A 79 -4.97 -7.02 -15.71
CA GLY A 79 -4.97 -6.48 -17.07
C GLY A 79 -3.77 -5.55 -17.32
N ASP A 80 -4.03 -4.34 -17.81
CA ASP A 80 -3.04 -3.28 -18.08
C ASP A 80 -2.82 -2.32 -16.89
N ALA A 81 -3.34 -2.63 -15.69
CA ALA A 81 -3.37 -1.68 -14.58
C ALA A 81 -1.97 -1.16 -14.18
N LEU A 82 -0.96 -2.04 -14.20
CA LEU A 82 0.41 -1.71 -13.84
C LEU A 82 1.04 -0.67 -14.79
N ASP A 83 0.67 -0.71 -16.08
CA ASP A 83 1.15 0.23 -17.09
C ASP A 83 0.65 1.66 -16.85
N THR A 84 -0.45 1.79 -16.11
CA THR A 84 -1.12 3.08 -15.86
C THR A 84 -0.59 3.85 -14.64
N ILE A 85 0.46 3.37 -13.99
CA ILE A 85 1.02 3.89 -12.73
C ILE A 85 2.53 4.06 -12.86
N ALA A 86 3.12 5.18 -12.42
CA ALA A 86 4.57 5.34 -12.38
C ALA A 86 5.16 4.77 -11.08
N ALA A 87 6.46 4.44 -11.11
CA ALA A 87 7.21 4.13 -9.89
C ALA A 87 7.33 5.37 -8.99
N ASP A 88 7.35 5.16 -7.67
CA ASP A 88 7.50 6.19 -6.64
C ASP A 88 8.09 5.55 -5.39
N THR A 89 9.42 5.48 -5.31
CA THR A 89 10.16 4.93 -4.17
C THR A 89 10.29 5.93 -3.01
N GLU A 90 9.95 7.20 -3.22
CA GLU A 90 9.96 8.24 -2.20
C GLU A 90 8.79 8.06 -1.22
N THR A 91 7.58 7.83 -1.75
CA THR A 91 6.37 7.79 -0.92
C THR A 91 5.88 6.39 -0.59
N VAL A 92 6.19 5.40 -1.43
CA VAL A 92 5.77 3.99 -1.29
C VAL A 92 6.99 3.10 -1.05
N PHE A 93 6.82 2.09 -0.21
CA PHE A 93 7.87 1.09 0.03
C PHE A 93 8.34 0.45 -1.29
N GLN A 94 9.61 0.06 -1.34
CA GLN A 94 10.15 -0.63 -2.51
C GLN A 94 10.16 -2.14 -2.30
N TRP A 95 10.56 -2.61 -1.13
CA TRP A 95 10.77 -4.03 -0.85
C TRP A 95 9.82 -4.54 0.23
N SER A 96 9.46 -5.82 0.17
CA SER A 96 8.61 -6.45 1.19
C SER A 96 9.23 -6.36 2.58
N GLY A 97 10.55 -6.52 2.70
CA GLY A 97 11.28 -6.32 3.96
C GLY A 97 11.05 -4.94 4.57
N GLU A 98 11.08 -3.87 3.76
CA GLU A 98 10.82 -2.50 4.26
C GLU A 98 9.40 -2.35 4.81
N PHE A 99 8.42 -2.93 4.10
CA PHE A 99 7.02 -2.90 4.51
C PHE A 99 6.81 -3.68 5.81
N LEU A 100 7.37 -4.89 5.89
CA LEU A 100 7.27 -5.77 7.06
C LEU A 100 7.95 -5.16 8.28
N ASP A 101 9.19 -4.68 8.13
CA ASP A 101 9.95 -4.04 9.21
C ASP A 101 9.23 -2.80 9.77
N HIS A 102 8.59 -2.03 8.89
CA HIS A 102 7.80 -0.87 9.30
C HIS A 102 6.57 -1.29 10.10
N HIS A 103 5.74 -2.19 9.56
CA HIS A 103 4.46 -2.53 10.18
C HIS A 103 4.55 -3.50 11.35
N ASN A 104 5.60 -4.30 11.46
CA ASN A 104 5.86 -5.18 12.60
C ASN A 104 6.56 -4.48 13.78
N ASN A 105 6.84 -3.17 13.69
CA ASN A 105 7.48 -2.41 14.75
C ASN A 105 6.74 -1.09 15.06
N PRO A 106 5.51 -1.17 15.61
CA PRO A 106 4.71 0.00 15.96
C PRO A 106 5.37 0.88 17.03
N GLU A 107 6.16 0.31 17.94
CA GLU A 107 6.87 1.05 18.99
C GLU A 107 7.87 2.04 18.39
N LYS A 108 8.70 1.59 17.45
CA LYS A 108 9.66 2.44 16.74
C LYS A 108 8.99 3.57 15.98
N TRP A 109 7.81 3.32 15.42
CA TRP A 109 7.01 4.37 14.77
C TRP A 109 6.52 5.41 15.78
N ILE A 110 5.99 4.98 16.93
CA ILE A 110 5.54 5.88 18.00
C ILE A 110 6.70 6.76 18.49
N GLU A 111 7.88 6.17 18.69
CA GLU A 111 9.10 6.91 19.05
C GLU A 111 9.48 7.95 17.98
N HIS A 112 9.48 7.56 16.71
CA HIS A 112 9.73 8.48 15.60
C HIS A 112 8.75 9.66 15.59
N VAL A 113 7.46 9.39 15.76
CA VAL A 113 6.42 10.44 15.81
C VAL A 113 6.63 11.36 17.00
N ARG A 114 6.90 10.83 18.20
CA ARG A 114 7.21 11.62 19.41
C ARG A 114 8.41 12.54 19.18
N ALA A 115 9.51 12.00 18.64
CA ALA A 115 10.71 12.77 18.34
C ALA A 115 10.47 13.85 17.27
N ARG A 116 9.57 13.61 16.31
CA ARG A 116 9.18 14.61 15.30
C ARG A 116 8.32 15.73 15.90
N MET A 117 7.38 15.39 16.79
CA MET A 117 6.53 16.38 17.46
C MET A 117 7.35 17.26 18.42
N ALA A 118 8.28 16.68 19.17
CA ALA A 118 9.17 17.42 20.07
C ALA A 118 10.05 18.45 19.33
N ARG A 119 10.45 18.17 18.08
CA ARG A 119 11.23 19.10 17.24
C ARG A 119 10.41 20.25 16.65
N ARG A 120 9.09 20.18 16.73
CA ARG A 120 8.15 21.19 16.21
C ARG A 120 7.57 22.08 17.31
N ALA A 121 7.80 21.73 18.57
CA ALA A 121 7.44 22.51 19.74
C ALA A 121 8.56 23.50 20.08
#